data_AF-A0A940U7B1-F1
#
_entry.id   AF-A0A940U7B1-F1
#
_cell.length_a   1.000
_cell.length_b   1.000
_cell.length_c   1.000
_cell.angle_alpha   90.00
_cell.angle_beta   90.00
_cell.angle_gamma   90.00
#
_symmetry.space_group_name_H-M   'P 1'
#
loop_
_entity.id
_entity.type
_entity.pdbx_description
1 polymer ?
#
loop_
_entity_poly.entity_id
_entity_poly.type
_entity_poly.pdbx_seq_one_letter_code
_entity_poly.pdbx_strand_id
1 'polypeptide(L)'
;RLSRTRPKHQPLRIVVDSRLRVPLNSRLVQTACRYPTLIATTRAASPSKIRRLEKVNVEVWALPKNSRGKVNLKILMKRLGDRDILSVLLEGGAQINASALRARLVDRFLFFFAPKIVGGVRAPGLIGGEGARRLRDAMPLELLRVRRIGLDLLVEAKLPGKE
;
A
#
# COMPACT_ATOMS: atom_id res chain seq x y z
N ARG A 1 26.45 -9.97 13.67
CA ARG A 1 26.90 -8.63 13.20
C ARG A 1 26.92 -8.67 11.67
N LEU A 2 25.95 -8.07 10.99
CA LEU A 2 25.97 -7.96 9.53
C LEU A 2 26.24 -6.51 9.14
N SER A 3 27.51 -6.21 8.89
CA SER A 3 27.92 -5.00 8.19
C SER A 3 27.61 -5.18 6.70
N ARG A 4 26.59 -4.48 6.20
CA ARG A 4 26.44 -4.20 4.77
C ARG A 4 26.08 -2.73 4.62
N THR A 5 27.09 -1.90 4.55
CA THR A 5 27.02 -0.54 3.98
C THR A 5 26.78 -0.65 2.48
N ARG A 6 25.57 -1.07 2.08
CA ARG A 6 25.04 -0.71 0.76
C ARG A 6 24.72 0.79 0.81
N PRO A 7 24.86 1.55 -0.30
CA PRO A 7 24.25 2.87 -0.36
C PRO A 7 22.79 2.71 0.06
N LYS A 8 22.32 3.58 0.95
CA LYS A 8 21.00 3.50 1.58
C LYS A 8 19.93 3.84 0.52
N HIS A 9 19.73 2.97 -0.48
CA HIS A 9 18.68 3.09 -1.48
C HIS A 9 17.37 3.23 -0.72
N GLN A 10 16.84 4.45 -0.68
CA GLN A 10 15.56 4.72 -0.07
C GLN A 10 14.50 4.19 -1.04
N PRO A 11 13.61 3.29 -0.59
CA PRO A 11 12.51 2.85 -1.44
C PRO A 11 11.65 4.05 -1.82
N LEU A 12 11.11 4.04 -3.03
CA LEU A 12 10.12 5.04 -3.44
C LEU A 12 8.89 4.93 -2.55
N ARG A 13 8.51 6.01 -1.88
CA ARG A 13 7.27 6.09 -1.09
C ARG A 13 6.11 6.37 -2.02
N ILE A 14 5.15 5.45 -2.11
CA ILE A 14 4.00 5.58 -2.99
C ILE A 14 2.75 5.80 -2.15
N VAL A 15 2.06 6.92 -2.36
CA VAL A 15 0.80 7.25 -1.67
C VAL A 15 -0.34 7.27 -2.66
N VAL A 16 -1.39 6.49 -2.36
CA VAL A 16 -2.62 6.46 -3.16
C VAL A 16 -3.64 7.43 -2.55
N ASP A 17 -3.85 8.57 -3.20
CA ASP A 17 -4.76 9.61 -2.73
C ASP A 17 -5.62 10.13 -3.88
N SER A 18 -6.80 9.53 -4.04
CA SER A 18 -7.66 9.76 -5.21
C SER A 18 -8.13 11.21 -5.39
N ARG A 19 -8.14 12.02 -4.32
CA ARG A 19 -8.57 13.42 -4.33
C ARG A 19 -7.42 14.39 -4.01
N LEU A 20 -6.19 13.90 -3.95
CA LEU A 20 -4.99 14.69 -3.63
C LEU A 20 -5.18 15.52 -2.34
N ARG A 21 -5.71 14.91 -1.29
CA ARG A 21 -6.00 15.50 0.03
C ARG A 21 -4.75 15.68 0.89
N VAL A 22 -3.65 14.99 0.60
CA VAL A 22 -2.40 15.11 1.34
C VAL A 22 -2.06 16.58 1.68
N PRO A 23 -1.81 16.90 2.95
CA PRO A 23 -1.43 18.25 3.33
C PRO A 23 -0.02 18.59 2.82
N LEU A 24 0.17 19.81 2.32
CA LEU A 24 1.48 20.28 1.84
C LEU A 24 2.51 20.41 2.97
N ASN A 25 2.04 20.64 4.20
CA ASN A 25 2.85 20.68 5.40
C ASN A 25 3.02 19.30 6.08
N SER A 26 2.55 18.21 5.45
CA SER A 26 2.75 16.88 6.02
C SER A 26 4.24 16.51 6.00
N ARG A 27 4.67 15.72 6.99
CA ARG A 27 6.04 15.20 7.04
C ARG A 27 6.43 14.43 5.78
N LEU A 28 5.46 13.75 5.14
CA LEU A 28 5.65 13.06 3.86
C LEU A 28 6.17 14.03 2.78
N VAL A 29 5.48 15.17 2.62
CA VAL A 29 5.81 16.20 1.61
C VAL A 29 7.09 16.93 1.98
N GLN A 30 7.23 17.38 3.23
CA GLN A 30 8.41 18.11 3.69
C GLN A 30 9.72 17.32 3.57
N THR A 31 9.64 15.99 3.57
CA THR A 31 10.82 15.11 3.48
C THR A 31 11.04 14.54 2.07
N ALA A 32 10.26 14.97 1.06
CA ALA A 32 10.34 14.44 -0.30
C ALA A 32 11.69 14.67 -0.99
N CYS A 33 12.41 15.75 -0.64
CA CYS A 33 13.78 15.98 -1.13
C CYS A 33 14.78 14.91 -0.67
N ARG A 34 14.51 14.23 0.45
CA ARG A 34 15.41 13.21 1.03
C ARG A 34 14.95 11.78 0.73
N TYR A 35 13.64 11.59 0.65
CA TYR A 35 13.04 10.28 0.41
C TYR A 35 12.11 10.41 -0.80
N PRO A 36 12.43 9.77 -1.93
CA PRO A 36 11.62 9.85 -3.14
C PRO A 36 10.15 9.57 -2.83
N THR A 37 9.26 10.43 -3.31
CA THR A 37 7.83 10.35 -3.04
C THR A 37 7.05 10.49 -4.32
N LEU A 38 6.16 9.52 -4.54
CA LEU A 38 5.16 9.53 -5.58
C LEU A 38 3.76 9.56 -4.94
N ILE A 39 2.91 10.48 -5.40
CA ILE A 39 1.48 10.46 -5.09
C ILE A 39 0.70 10.06 -6.34
N ALA A 40 0.06 8.89 -6.28
CA ALA A 40 -0.91 8.47 -7.26
C ALA A 40 -2.28 9.07 -6.93
N THR A 41 -2.82 9.88 -7.85
CA THR A 41 -4.13 10.53 -7.72
C THR A 41 -4.99 10.27 -8.94
N THR A 42 -6.22 10.79 -8.94
CA THR A 42 -7.09 10.72 -10.13
C THR A 42 -6.98 12.01 -10.93
N ARG A 43 -7.35 11.97 -12.22
CA ARG A 43 -7.42 13.17 -13.08
C ARG A 43 -8.38 14.27 -12.60
N ALA A 44 -9.17 14.02 -11.55
CA ALA A 44 -9.99 15.03 -10.90
C ALA A 44 -9.23 15.91 -9.89
N ALA A 45 -7.94 15.65 -9.66
CA ALA A 45 -7.12 16.43 -8.75
C ALA A 45 -6.83 17.84 -9.31
N SER A 46 -6.79 18.84 -8.42
CA SER A 46 -6.53 20.22 -8.79
C SER A 46 -5.13 20.40 -9.40
N PRO A 47 -5.01 20.94 -10.63
CA PRO A 47 -3.72 21.21 -11.26
C PRO A 47 -2.84 22.16 -10.46
N SER A 48 -3.44 23.13 -9.75
CA SER A 48 -2.67 24.07 -8.92
C SER A 48 -2.03 23.38 -7.73
N LYS A 49 -2.71 22.41 -7.11
CA LYS A 49 -2.15 21.63 -6.00
C LYS A 49 -1.06 20.66 -6.48
N ILE A 50 -1.23 20.05 -7.66
CA ILE A 50 -0.21 19.21 -8.30
C ILE A 50 1.09 20.00 -8.47
N ARG A 51 1.02 21.18 -9.10
CA ARG A 51 2.21 22.04 -9.30
C ARG A 51 2.88 22.43 -7.98
N ARG A 52 2.10 22.68 -6.91
CA ARG A 52 2.66 22.99 -5.59
C ARG A 52 3.41 21.81 -4.96
N LEU A 53 2.96 20.58 -5.19
CA LEU A 53 3.62 19.35 -4.73
C LEU A 53 4.90 19.07 -5.54
N GLU A 54 4.84 19.24 -6.86
CA GLU A 54 5.99 19.03 -7.75
C GLU A 54 7.12 20.03 -7.46
N LYS A 55 6.78 21.29 -7.15
CA LYS A 55 7.75 22.31 -6.70
C LYS A 55 8.53 21.93 -5.44
N VAL A 56 8.03 20.98 -4.64
CA VAL A 56 8.69 20.48 -3.43
C VAL A 56 9.15 19.02 -3.59
N ASN A 57 9.50 18.63 -4.81
CA ASN A 57 10.06 17.32 -5.18
C ASN A 57 9.14 16.11 -4.94
N VAL A 58 7.82 16.33 -4.87
CA VAL A 58 6.85 15.24 -4.86
C VAL A 58 6.39 14.97 -6.29
N GLU A 59 6.66 13.77 -6.79
CA GLU A 59 6.14 13.32 -8.08
C GLU A 59 4.64 13.03 -7.96
N VAL A 60 3.84 13.44 -8.94
CA VAL A 60 2.40 13.21 -8.93
C VAL A 60 1.95 12.52 -10.21
N TRP A 61 1.28 11.38 -10.07
CA TRP A 61 0.69 10.66 -11.19
C TRP A 61 -0.83 10.79 -11.17
N ALA A 62 -1.39 11.53 -12.14
CA ALA A 62 -2.82 11.58 -12.38
C ALA A 62 -3.26 10.38 -13.24
N LEU A 63 -3.86 9.37 -12.61
CA LEU A 63 -4.26 8.12 -13.24
C LEU A 63 -5.78 8.07 -13.52
N PRO A 64 -6.23 7.18 -14.42
CA PRO A 64 -7.65 6.88 -14.57
C PRO A 64 -8.29 6.35 -13.28
N LYS A 65 -9.59 6.58 -13.15
CA LYS A 65 -10.39 6.04 -12.04
C LYS A 65 -10.71 4.56 -12.30
N ASN A 66 -10.87 3.79 -11.22
CA ASN A 66 -11.55 2.49 -11.26
C ASN A 66 -13.08 2.68 -11.24
N SER A 67 -13.82 1.58 -11.32
CA SER A 67 -15.30 1.57 -11.28
C SER A 67 -15.92 2.17 -10.00
N ARG A 68 -15.13 2.36 -8.93
CA ARG A 68 -15.55 3.00 -7.68
C ARG A 68 -15.08 4.45 -7.55
N GLY A 69 -14.61 5.05 -8.65
CA GLY A 69 -14.14 6.43 -8.68
C GLY A 69 -12.83 6.70 -7.94
N LYS A 70 -12.07 5.66 -7.58
CA LYS A 70 -10.76 5.75 -6.90
C LYS A 70 -9.63 5.52 -7.91
N VAL A 71 -8.38 5.74 -7.51
CA VAL A 71 -7.21 5.40 -8.33
C VAL A 71 -7.28 3.93 -8.77
N ASN A 72 -7.05 3.67 -10.05
CA ASN A 72 -6.94 2.30 -10.56
C ASN A 72 -5.58 1.69 -10.22
N LEU A 73 -5.55 0.81 -9.22
CA LEU A 73 -4.31 0.16 -8.76
C LEU A 73 -3.65 -0.73 -9.81
N LYS A 74 -4.41 -1.34 -10.73
CA LYS A 74 -3.81 -2.15 -11.81
C LYS A 74 -2.98 -1.29 -12.75
N ILE A 75 -3.49 -0.11 -13.09
CA ILE A 75 -2.77 0.86 -13.93
C ILE A 75 -1.55 1.42 -13.18
N LEU A 76 -1.70 1.71 -11.88
CA LEU A 76 -0.57 2.12 -11.06
C LEU A 76 0.54 1.06 -11.06
N MET A 77 0.22 -0.21 -10.78
CA MET A 77 1.21 -1.29 -10.77
C MET A 77 1.87 -1.49 -12.14
N LYS A 78 1.09 -1.44 -13.23
CA LYS A 78 1.66 -1.50 -14.59
C LYS A 78 2.70 -0.39 -14.81
N ARG A 79 2.33 0.87 -14.50
CA ARG A 79 3.23 2.02 -14.69
C ARG A 79 4.46 1.99 -13.78
N LEU A 80 4.34 1.38 -12.59
CA LEU A 80 5.49 1.12 -11.72
C LEU A 80 6.41 0.07 -12.35
N GLY A 81 5.85 -1.00 -12.91
CA GLY A 81 6.61 -2.02 -13.65
C GLY A 81 7.32 -1.45 -14.88
N ASP A 82 6.66 -0.57 -15.65
CA ASP A 82 7.26 0.17 -16.78
C ASP A 82 8.42 1.09 -16.35
N ARG A 83 8.59 1.33 -15.03
CA ARG A 83 9.67 2.10 -14.40
C ARG A 83 10.63 1.19 -13.61
N ASP A 84 10.67 -0.09 -13.92
CA ASP A 84 11.53 -1.10 -13.29
C ASP A 84 11.32 -1.26 -11.76
N ILE A 85 10.15 -0.87 -11.25
CA ILE A 85 9.77 -1.12 -9.85
C ILE A 85 9.08 -2.49 -9.79
N LEU A 86 9.89 -3.51 -9.54
CA LEU A 86 9.47 -4.92 -9.59
C LEU A 86 8.81 -5.43 -8.30
N SER A 87 8.99 -4.72 -7.18
CA SER A 87 8.44 -5.12 -5.88
C SER A 87 7.86 -3.93 -5.14
N VAL A 88 6.68 -4.10 -4.57
CA VAL A 88 6.01 -3.09 -3.73
C VAL A 88 5.64 -3.73 -2.40
N LEU A 89 6.08 -3.10 -1.30
CA LEU A 89 5.59 -3.42 0.04
C LEU A 89 4.32 -2.60 0.31
N LEU A 90 3.20 -3.28 0.49
CA LEU A 90 1.92 -2.64 0.77
C LEU A 90 1.60 -2.66 2.28
N GLU A 91 1.74 -1.50 2.92
CA GLU A 91 1.47 -1.30 4.36
C GLU A 91 0.16 -0.54 4.64
N GLY A 92 -0.68 -0.39 3.62
CA GLY A 92 -1.86 0.48 3.66
C GLY A 92 -2.93 0.06 4.66
N GLY A 93 -3.87 0.97 4.91
CA GLY A 93 -5.05 0.67 5.73
C GLY A 93 -6.06 -0.24 5.01
N ALA A 94 -7.05 -0.70 5.77
CA ALA A 94 -8.08 -1.68 5.38
C ALA A 94 -8.61 -1.54 3.94
N GLN A 95 -8.91 -0.32 3.51
CA GLN A 95 -9.50 -0.02 2.19
C GLN A 95 -8.51 -0.21 1.02
N ILE A 96 -7.23 0.11 1.22
CA ILE A 96 -6.20 -0.11 0.20
C ILE A 96 -5.94 -1.61 0.07
N ASN A 97 -5.83 -2.32 1.20
CA ASN A 97 -5.64 -3.77 1.22
C ASN A 97 -6.79 -4.48 0.48
N ALA A 98 -8.04 -4.11 0.78
CA ALA A 98 -9.21 -4.62 0.08
C ALA A 98 -9.20 -4.31 -1.43
N SER A 99 -8.74 -3.12 -1.81
CA SER A 99 -8.64 -2.73 -3.23
C SER A 99 -7.57 -3.52 -3.97
N ALA A 100 -6.41 -3.77 -3.35
CA ALA A 100 -5.33 -4.57 -3.91
C ALA A 100 -5.75 -6.03 -4.07
N LEU A 101 -6.42 -6.60 -3.06
CA LEU A 101 -6.96 -7.95 -3.09
C LEU A 101 -8.00 -8.14 -4.21
N ARG A 102 -8.99 -7.24 -4.30
CA ARG A 102 -10.00 -7.28 -5.37
C ARG A 102 -9.36 -7.18 -6.76
N ALA A 103 -8.27 -6.43 -6.87
CA ALA A 103 -7.52 -6.29 -8.11
C ALA A 103 -6.56 -7.46 -8.39
N ARG A 104 -6.45 -8.45 -7.50
CA ARG A 104 -5.53 -9.60 -7.57
C ARG A 104 -4.04 -9.20 -7.63
N LEU A 105 -3.69 -8.09 -6.98
CA LEU A 105 -2.35 -7.48 -7.00
C LEU A 105 -1.46 -7.90 -5.82
N VAL A 106 -1.89 -8.86 -5.00
CA VAL A 106 -1.13 -9.33 -3.84
C VAL A 106 -0.62 -10.73 -4.12
N ASP A 107 0.67 -10.93 -3.87
CA ASP A 107 1.35 -12.22 -4.07
C ASP A 107 1.63 -12.89 -2.73
N ARG A 108 2.11 -12.12 -1.74
CA ARG A 108 2.45 -12.58 -0.40
C ARG A 108 1.83 -11.71 0.68
N PHE A 109 1.57 -12.34 1.82
CA PHE A 109 1.02 -11.73 3.02
C PHE A 109 2.00 -11.88 4.17
N LEU A 110 2.17 -10.81 4.94
CA LEU A 110 2.93 -10.78 6.17
C LEU A 110 2.02 -10.20 7.26
N PHE A 111 1.46 -11.06 8.09
CA PHE A 111 0.59 -10.64 9.20
C PHE A 111 1.41 -10.57 10.49
N PHE A 112 1.40 -9.42 11.14
CA PHE A 112 2.03 -9.21 12.43
C PHE A 112 0.98 -9.17 13.53
N PHE A 113 1.11 -10.05 14.51
CA PHE A 113 0.22 -10.14 15.66
C PHE A 113 0.99 -9.80 16.94
N ALA A 114 0.61 -8.68 17.57
CA ALA A 114 1.10 -8.33 18.89
C ALA A 114 0.25 -9.01 19.98
N PRO A 115 0.82 -9.35 21.16
CA PRO A 115 0.09 -9.89 22.29
C PRO A 115 -0.72 -8.80 23.01
N LYS A 116 -1.65 -8.17 22.28
CA LYS A 116 -2.45 -7.02 22.74
C LYS A 116 -3.88 -7.14 22.22
N ILE A 117 -4.85 -6.76 23.06
CA ILE A 117 -6.26 -6.67 22.70
C ILE A 117 -6.63 -5.19 22.63
N VAL A 118 -7.12 -4.73 21.47
CA VAL A 118 -7.60 -3.36 21.29
C VAL A 118 -9.11 -3.26 21.55
N GLY A 119 -9.90 -4.22 21.04
CA GLY A 119 -11.35 -4.22 21.15
C GLY A 119 -12.04 -3.14 20.29
N GLY A 120 -13.38 -3.11 20.34
CA GLY A 120 -14.21 -2.07 19.71
C GLY A 120 -14.90 -2.50 18.40
N VAL A 121 -16.23 -2.36 18.35
CA VAL A 121 -17.06 -2.73 17.19
C VAL A 121 -16.70 -1.95 15.92
N ARG A 122 -16.22 -0.71 16.07
CA ARG A 122 -15.83 0.16 14.95
C ARG A 122 -14.31 0.21 14.72
N ALA A 123 -13.54 -0.63 15.43
CA ALA A 123 -12.11 -0.69 15.21
C ALA A 123 -11.82 -1.14 13.76
N PRO A 124 -10.86 -0.51 13.06
CA PRO A 124 -10.56 -0.88 11.69
C PRO A 124 -9.97 -2.29 11.64
N GLY A 125 -10.56 -3.15 10.82
CA GLY A 125 -10.01 -4.46 10.50
C GLY A 125 -8.83 -4.39 9.51
N LEU A 126 -8.16 -5.52 9.31
CA LEU A 126 -7.03 -5.64 8.39
C LEU A 126 -7.40 -5.39 6.92
N ILE A 127 -8.56 -5.93 6.51
CA ILE A 127 -9.12 -5.82 5.17
C ILE A 127 -10.49 -5.13 5.31
N GLY A 128 -10.71 -4.08 4.54
CA GLY A 128 -11.97 -3.34 4.52
C GLY A 128 -12.98 -3.90 3.52
N GLY A 129 -14.14 -3.26 3.45
CA GLY A 129 -15.23 -3.65 2.55
C GLY A 129 -16.24 -4.57 3.23
N GLU A 130 -17.12 -5.19 2.44
CA GLU A 130 -18.25 -5.98 2.93
C GLU A 130 -17.83 -7.35 3.49
N GLY A 131 -16.66 -7.86 3.08
CA GLY A 131 -16.20 -9.20 3.47
C GLY A 131 -16.94 -10.34 2.74
N ALA A 132 -16.53 -11.57 3.03
CA ALA A 132 -17.21 -12.77 2.56
C ALA A 132 -18.44 -13.03 3.45
N ARG A 133 -19.59 -13.36 2.83
CA ARG A 133 -20.83 -13.68 3.57
C ARG A 133 -20.79 -15.07 4.20
N ARG A 134 -20.09 -16.02 3.57
CA ARG A 134 -19.91 -17.39 4.06
C ARG A 134 -18.43 -17.73 4.05
N LEU A 135 -18.01 -18.60 4.96
CA LEU A 135 -16.60 -19.02 5.05
C LEU A 135 -16.09 -19.68 3.77
N ARG A 136 -16.94 -20.44 3.07
CA ARG A 136 -16.62 -21.04 1.77
C ARG A 136 -16.34 -20.02 0.66
N ASP A 137 -16.83 -18.79 0.80
CA ASP A 137 -16.61 -17.69 -0.14
C ASP A 137 -15.37 -16.85 0.25
N ALA A 138 -14.77 -17.15 1.41
CA ALA A 138 -13.57 -16.46 1.87
C ALA A 138 -12.37 -16.85 1.00
N MET A 139 -11.46 -15.90 0.82
CA MET A 139 -10.24 -16.12 0.05
C MET A 139 -9.32 -17.08 0.83
N PRO A 140 -9.02 -18.28 0.31
CA PRO A 140 -8.10 -19.19 0.96
C PRO A 140 -6.67 -18.64 0.88
N LEU A 141 -5.88 -18.92 1.90
CA LEU A 141 -4.45 -18.64 1.94
C LEU A 141 -3.70 -19.93 2.22
N GLU A 142 -2.57 -20.11 1.55
CA GLU A 142 -1.59 -21.14 1.85
C GLU A 142 -0.63 -20.59 2.91
N LEU A 143 -0.57 -21.25 4.07
CA LEU A 143 0.33 -20.88 5.16
C LEU A 143 1.75 -21.32 4.82
N LEU A 144 2.67 -20.36 4.76
CA LEU A 144 4.07 -20.65 4.46
C LEU A 144 4.90 -20.84 5.74
N ARG A 145 4.74 -19.93 6.70
CA ARG A 145 5.56 -19.93 7.92
C ARG A 145 4.89 -19.17 9.05
N VAL A 146 5.11 -19.63 10.28
CA VAL A 146 4.86 -18.85 11.50
C VAL A 146 6.15 -18.74 12.28
N ARG A 147 6.50 -17.54 12.75
CA ARG A 147 7.67 -17.31 13.61
C ARG A 147 7.46 -16.16 14.58
N ARG A 148 8.17 -16.20 15.70
CA ARG A 148 8.20 -15.10 16.67
C ARG A 148 9.23 -14.05 16.26
N ILE A 149 8.86 -12.76 16.38
CA ILE A 149 9.75 -11.61 16.21
C ILE A 149 9.62 -10.72 17.44
N GLY A 150 10.60 -10.79 18.34
CA GLY A 150 10.50 -10.14 19.65
C GLY A 150 9.32 -10.71 20.45
N LEU A 151 8.33 -9.87 20.77
CA LEU A 151 7.11 -10.30 21.46
C LEU A 151 5.96 -10.65 20.51
N ASP A 152 6.11 -10.35 19.22
CA ASP A 152 5.05 -10.50 18.22
C ASP A 152 5.19 -11.81 17.44
N LEU A 153 4.11 -12.23 16.78
CA LEU A 153 4.12 -13.32 15.80
C LEU A 153 4.05 -12.75 14.39
N LEU A 154 4.87 -13.29 13.50
CA LEU A 154 4.76 -13.11 12.05
C LEU A 154 4.20 -14.38 11.42
N VAL A 155 3.09 -14.23 10.71
CA VAL A 155 2.48 -15.27 9.88
C VAL A 155 2.67 -14.88 8.42
N GLU A 156 3.41 -15.71 7.68
CA GLU A 156 3.69 -15.55 6.26
C GLU A 156 2.76 -16.48 5.47
N ALA A 157 2.08 -15.95 4.46
CA ALA A 157 1.13 -16.71 3.64
C ALA A 157 1.13 -16.23 2.18
N LYS A 158 0.57 -17.03 1.27
CA LYS A 158 0.37 -16.66 -0.14
C LYS A 158 -1.01 -17.09 -0.66
N LEU A 159 -1.37 -16.60 -1.84
CA LEU A 159 -2.53 -17.14 -2.55
C LEU A 159 -2.19 -18.53 -3.12
N PRO A 160 -3.12 -19.52 -3.02
CA PRO A 160 -2.92 -20.81 -3.66
C PRO A 160 -2.65 -20.66 -5.16
N GLY A 161 -1.72 -21.46 -5.69
CA GLY A 161 -1.39 -21.48 -7.12
C GLY A 161 -0.64 -20.25 -7.64
N LYS A 162 -0.20 -19.32 -6.77
CA LYS A 162 0.86 -18.37 -7.11
C LYS A 162 2.22 -18.94 -6.67
N GLU A 163 3.20 -18.93 -7.58
CA GLU A 163 4.60 -19.24 -7.28
C GLU A 163 5.27 -18.11 -6.49
#